data_AF-A0A812XAW5-F1
#
_entry.id   AF-A0A812XAW5-F1
#
_cell.length_a   1.000
_cell.length_b   1.000
_cell.length_c   1.000
_cell.angle_alpha   90.00
_cell.angle_beta   90.00
_cell.angle_gamma   90.00
#
_symmetry.space_group_name_H-M   'P 1'
#
loop_
_entity.id
_entity.type
_entity.pdbx_description
1 polymer ?
#
loop_
_entity_poly.entity_id
_entity_poly.type
_entity_poly.pdbx_seq_one_letter_code
_entity_poly.pdbx_strand_id
1 'polypeptide(L)'
;VEATALTRKVGTAVVSLGFLKVLASRIHEWFETPKRPYGDGSVGSAYDDWTREGVLEHYWGEHIHMGSYTPMEKQSGYRKKDPFFLALFRATFGRLKNFKEAKIDFTNEMIDWSRATAPKKILDVGCGIGGSS
;
A
#
# COMPACT_ATOMS: atom_id res chain seq x y z
N VAL A 1 -15.13 -61.31 10.80
CA VAL A 1 -13.75 -60.97 10.34
C VAL A 1 -13.78 -59.87 9.28
N GLU A 2 -14.69 -59.92 8.30
CA GLU A 2 -14.81 -58.92 7.23
C GLU A 2 -15.19 -57.51 7.70
N ALA A 3 -16.20 -57.40 8.59
CA ALA A 3 -16.65 -56.10 9.13
C ALA A 3 -15.49 -55.34 9.82
N THR A 4 -14.68 -56.06 10.60
CA THR A 4 -13.52 -55.52 11.33
C THR A 4 -12.42 -55.02 10.40
N ALA A 5 -12.21 -55.70 9.26
CA ALA A 5 -11.25 -55.28 8.24
C ALA A 5 -11.72 -54.02 7.50
N LEU A 6 -13.04 -53.90 7.22
CA LEU A 6 -13.63 -52.72 6.62
C LEU A 6 -13.53 -51.50 7.55
N THR A 7 -13.84 -51.66 8.84
CA THR A 7 -13.70 -50.57 9.84
C THR A 7 -12.26 -50.08 9.94
N ARG A 8 -11.27 -50.99 9.86
CA ARG A 8 -9.84 -50.63 9.88
C ARG A 8 -9.41 -49.86 8.63
N LYS A 9 -9.89 -50.27 7.44
CA LYS A 9 -9.65 -49.55 6.17
C LYS A 9 -10.26 -48.15 6.17
N VAL A 10 -11.51 -48.02 6.63
CA VAL A 10 -12.20 -46.73 6.75
C VAL A 10 -11.49 -45.83 7.77
N GLY A 11 -11.11 -46.36 8.94
CA GLY A 11 -10.35 -45.62 9.94
C GLY A 11 -9.01 -45.10 9.40
N THR A 12 -8.30 -45.92 8.62
CA THR A 12 -7.02 -45.53 8.00
C THR A 12 -7.24 -44.44 6.95
N ALA A 13 -8.28 -44.54 6.12
CA ALA A 13 -8.61 -43.51 5.12
C ALA A 13 -8.95 -42.15 5.75
N VAL A 14 -9.72 -42.15 6.86
CA VAL A 14 -10.08 -40.91 7.58
C VAL A 14 -8.84 -40.24 8.18
N VAL A 15 -7.92 -41.02 8.78
CA VAL A 15 -6.66 -40.51 9.32
C VAL A 15 -5.79 -39.91 8.20
N SER A 16 -5.69 -40.59 7.06
CA SER A 16 -4.92 -40.10 5.89
C SER A 16 -5.47 -38.77 5.35
N LEU A 17 -6.79 -38.64 5.22
CA LEU A 17 -7.43 -37.39 4.77
C LEU A 17 -7.22 -36.25 5.78
N GLY A 18 -7.30 -36.54 7.08
CA GLY A 18 -6.98 -35.57 8.13
C GLY A 18 -5.54 -35.07 8.03
N PHE A 19 -4.58 -35.97 7.81
CA PHE A 19 -3.17 -35.62 7.64
C PHE A 19 -2.93 -34.76 6.38
N LEU A 20 -3.53 -35.13 5.24
CA LEU A 20 -3.44 -34.35 4.00
C LEU A 20 -3.98 -32.93 4.19
N LYS A 21 -5.09 -32.78 4.92
CA LYS A 21 -5.67 -31.45 5.20
C LYS A 21 -4.73 -30.59 6.04
N VAL A 22 -4.11 -31.16 7.08
CA VAL A 22 -3.14 -30.44 7.91
C VAL A 22 -1.92 -30.04 7.08
N LEU A 23 -1.39 -30.95 6.27
CA LEU A 23 -0.26 -30.68 5.39
C LEU A 23 -0.57 -29.56 4.40
N ALA A 24 -1.73 -29.62 3.72
CA ALA A 24 -2.17 -28.59 2.80
C ALA A 24 -2.34 -27.23 3.51
N SER A 25 -2.88 -27.20 4.73
CA SER A 25 -2.99 -25.99 5.55
C SER A 25 -1.61 -25.39 5.86
N ARG A 26 -0.64 -26.21 6.26
CA ARG A 26 0.72 -25.74 6.57
C ARG A 26 1.44 -25.21 5.34
N ILE A 27 1.25 -25.84 4.18
CA ILE A 27 1.80 -25.36 2.91
C ILE A 27 1.16 -24.02 2.54
N HIS A 28 -0.16 -23.92 2.66
CA HIS A 28 -0.88 -22.68 2.39
C HIS A 28 -0.42 -21.54 3.31
N GLU A 29 -0.38 -21.77 4.63
CA GLU A 29 0.18 -20.82 5.61
C GLU A 29 1.61 -20.42 5.27
N TRP A 30 2.45 -21.36 4.83
CA TRP A 30 3.83 -21.09 4.45
C TRP A 30 3.94 -20.16 3.24
N PHE A 31 3.05 -20.30 2.25
CA PHE A 31 2.99 -19.41 1.08
C PHE A 31 2.37 -18.05 1.42
N GLU A 32 1.41 -18.00 2.35
CA GLU A 32 0.81 -16.73 2.78
C GLU A 32 1.69 -15.96 3.77
N THR A 33 2.61 -16.63 4.46
CA THR A 33 3.54 -15.98 5.39
C THR A 33 4.64 -15.26 4.62
N PRO A 34 4.72 -13.91 4.67
CA PRO A 34 5.79 -13.18 4.01
C PRO A 34 7.13 -13.52 4.67
N LYS A 35 8.08 -14.04 3.90
CA LYS A 35 9.44 -14.34 4.35
C LYS A 35 10.41 -13.44 3.62
N ARG A 36 10.52 -12.20 4.06
CA ARG A 36 11.63 -11.33 3.64
C ARG A 36 12.75 -11.48 4.68
N PRO A 37 13.85 -12.18 4.37
CA PRO A 37 15.01 -12.19 5.26
C PRO A 37 15.53 -10.75 5.37
N TYR A 38 15.71 -10.27 6.60
CA TYR A 38 16.39 -9.01 6.86
C TYR A 38 17.89 -9.25 6.64
N GLY A 39 18.50 -8.56 5.68
CA GLY A 39 19.95 -8.52 5.50
C GLY A 39 20.58 -7.38 6.31
N ASP A 40 21.88 -7.18 6.14
CA ASP A 40 22.64 -6.12 6.84
C ASP A 40 22.36 -4.70 6.30
N GLY A 41 21.67 -4.60 5.17
CA GLY A 41 21.27 -3.33 4.57
C GLY A 41 20.13 -2.66 5.33
N SER A 42 20.17 -1.33 5.42
CA SER A 42 19.08 -0.56 6.02
C SER A 42 18.13 -0.04 4.95
N VAL A 43 16.91 0.32 5.34
CA VAL A 43 16.02 1.09 4.44
C VAL A 43 16.72 2.39 4.02
N GLY A 44 17.47 3.02 4.94
CA GLY A 44 18.22 4.25 4.67
C GLY A 44 19.21 4.13 3.51
N SER A 45 19.98 3.04 3.43
CA SER A 45 20.95 2.87 2.34
C SER A 45 20.29 2.82 0.96
N ALA A 46 19.09 2.23 0.86
CA ALA A 46 18.34 2.25 -0.39
C ALA A 46 17.85 3.66 -0.75
N TYR A 47 17.43 4.47 0.23
CA TYR A 47 17.10 5.88 0.01
C TYR A 47 18.32 6.68 -0.44
N ASP A 48 19.48 6.47 0.17
CA ASP A 48 20.73 7.13 -0.22
C ASP A 48 21.10 6.83 -1.67
N ASP A 49 20.95 5.57 -2.10
CA ASP A 49 21.21 5.16 -3.49
C ASP A 49 20.22 5.81 -4.45
N TRP A 50 18.93 5.78 -4.15
CA TRP A 50 17.90 6.39 -4.99
C TRP A 50 18.03 7.92 -5.11
N THR A 51 18.43 8.59 -4.03
CA THR A 51 18.73 10.03 -4.05
C THR A 51 19.98 10.31 -4.88
N ARG A 52 21.03 9.48 -4.78
CA ARG A 52 22.25 9.64 -5.59
C ARG A 52 21.98 9.45 -7.08
N GLU A 53 21.10 8.52 -7.42
CA GLU A 53 20.70 8.22 -8.80
C GLU A 53 19.66 9.21 -9.35
N GLY A 54 18.99 9.99 -8.48
CA GLY A 54 17.94 10.94 -8.87
C GLY A 54 16.64 10.27 -9.35
N VAL A 55 16.45 8.98 -9.06
CA VAL A 55 15.33 8.19 -9.60
C VAL A 55 13.99 8.64 -9.02
N LEU A 56 13.98 9.08 -7.77
CA LEU A 56 12.75 9.53 -7.10
C LEU A 56 12.34 10.90 -7.63
N GLU A 57 13.27 11.82 -7.83
CA GLU A 57 13.04 13.13 -8.40
C GLU A 57 12.49 13.03 -9.83
N HIS A 58 13.00 12.07 -10.61
CA HIS A 58 12.51 11.78 -11.95
C HIS A 58 11.02 11.37 -11.95
N TYR A 59 10.66 10.35 -11.18
CA TYR A 59 9.29 9.79 -11.19
C TYR A 59 8.31 10.53 -10.28
N TRP A 60 8.74 10.85 -9.06
CA TRP A 60 7.91 11.45 -8.01
C TRP A 60 7.96 12.98 -8.02
N GLY A 61 8.95 13.61 -8.65
CA GLY A 61 9.16 15.06 -8.54
C GLY A 61 9.81 15.42 -7.21
N GLU A 62 9.62 16.66 -6.78
CA GLU A 62 10.31 17.23 -5.59
C GLU A 62 9.81 16.65 -4.25
N HIS A 63 8.77 15.80 -4.29
CA HIS A 63 8.00 15.35 -3.14
C HIS A 63 7.68 13.85 -3.17
N ILE A 64 7.92 13.15 -2.06
CA ILE A 64 7.59 11.73 -1.91
C ILE A 64 6.42 11.54 -0.94
N HIS A 65 5.26 12.05 -1.32
CA HIS A 65 4.01 11.80 -0.60
C HIS A 65 2.82 11.70 -1.56
N MET A 66 1.64 11.42 -1.01
CA MET A 66 0.39 11.37 -1.75
C MET A 66 -0.03 12.79 -2.20
N GLY A 67 -0.75 12.89 -3.32
CA GLY A 67 -1.29 14.16 -3.81
C GLY A 67 -2.80 14.31 -3.57
N SER A 68 -3.28 15.55 -3.61
CA SER A 68 -4.69 15.94 -3.56
C SER A 68 -5.26 16.03 -4.99
N TYR A 69 -6.12 15.08 -5.32
CA TYR A 69 -6.79 15.01 -6.62
C TYR A 69 -8.19 15.66 -6.60
N THR A 70 -8.69 15.95 -5.40
CA THR A 70 -9.97 16.60 -5.14
C THR A 70 -9.73 17.59 -4.00
N PRO A 71 -10.16 18.86 -4.11
CA PRO A 71 -9.98 19.84 -3.05
C PRO A 71 -10.44 19.31 -1.70
N MET A 72 -9.65 19.51 -0.65
CA MET A 72 -9.89 18.94 0.68
C MET A 72 -11.30 19.24 1.22
N GLU A 73 -11.87 20.41 0.95
CA GLU A 73 -13.23 20.76 1.41
C GLU A 73 -14.32 19.89 0.76
N LYS A 74 -14.03 19.29 -0.39
CA LYS A 74 -14.94 18.43 -1.18
C LYS A 74 -14.66 16.95 -0.96
N GLN A 75 -13.62 16.59 -0.20
CA GLN A 75 -13.29 15.20 0.07
C GLN A 75 -14.30 14.61 1.06
N SER A 76 -15.03 13.57 0.66
CA SER A 76 -16.01 12.87 1.53
C SER A 76 -15.44 11.60 2.18
N GLY A 77 -14.12 11.48 2.27
CA GLY A 77 -13.41 10.28 2.68
C GLY A 77 -13.49 9.14 1.65
N TYR A 78 -12.78 8.04 1.89
CA TYR A 78 -12.88 6.85 1.04
C TYR A 78 -14.28 6.22 1.17
N ARG A 79 -15.13 6.44 0.17
CA ARG A 79 -16.41 5.73 0.03
C ARG A 79 -16.28 4.69 -1.06
N LYS A 80 -16.25 3.42 -0.68
CA LYS A 80 -16.35 2.27 -1.61
C LYS A 80 -17.77 2.12 -2.19
N LYS A 81 -18.36 3.22 -2.67
CA LYS A 81 -19.77 3.29 -3.09
C LYS A 81 -19.95 3.55 -4.59
N ASP A 82 -18.88 3.82 -5.33
CA ASP A 82 -19.00 4.03 -6.77
C ASP A 82 -19.38 2.69 -7.43
N PRO A 83 -20.54 2.60 -8.10
CA PRO A 83 -20.84 1.45 -8.93
C PRO A 83 -19.74 1.29 -9.99
N PHE A 84 -19.38 0.04 -10.33
CA PHE A 84 -18.30 -0.25 -11.28
C PHE A 84 -18.39 0.58 -12.57
N PHE A 85 -19.59 0.71 -13.15
CA PHE A 85 -19.82 1.50 -14.36
C PHE A 85 -19.51 3.00 -14.17
N LEU A 86 -19.81 3.57 -13.01
CA LEU A 86 -19.52 4.98 -12.73
C LEU A 86 -18.02 5.22 -12.55
N ALA A 87 -17.33 4.30 -11.85
CA ALA A 87 -15.88 4.33 -11.70
C ALA A 87 -15.17 4.18 -13.06
N LEU A 88 -15.64 3.25 -13.89
CA LEU A 88 -15.12 3.03 -15.24
C LEU A 88 -15.33 4.26 -16.12
N PHE A 89 -16.54 4.83 -16.13
CA PHE A 89 -16.83 6.04 -16.91
C PHE A 89 -15.93 7.22 -16.49
N ARG A 90 -15.75 7.43 -15.18
CA ARG A 90 -14.84 8.47 -14.65
C ARG A 90 -13.39 8.21 -15.02
N ALA A 91 -12.93 6.97 -14.99
CA ALA A 91 -11.55 6.63 -15.36
C ALA A 91 -11.31 6.80 -16.87
N THR A 92 -12.31 6.53 -17.71
CA THR A 92 -12.18 6.58 -19.18
C THR A 92 -12.32 8.01 -19.72
N PHE A 93 -13.24 8.81 -19.19
CA PHE A 93 -13.58 10.13 -19.73
C PHE A 93 -13.22 11.29 -18.80
N GLY A 94 -12.89 11.02 -17.55
CA GLY A 94 -12.47 12.04 -16.60
C GLY A 94 -11.06 12.54 -16.89
N ARG A 95 -10.86 13.85 -16.72
CA ARG A 95 -9.52 14.43 -16.77
C ARG A 95 -8.72 13.96 -15.55
N LEU A 96 -7.63 13.25 -15.80
CA LEU A 96 -6.67 12.88 -14.76
C LEU A 96 -5.76 14.08 -14.48
N LYS A 97 -5.66 14.46 -13.21
CA LYS A 97 -4.72 15.50 -12.76
C LYS A 97 -3.29 14.96 -12.80
N ASN A 98 -2.33 15.84 -13.07
CA ASN A 98 -0.92 15.46 -13.03
C ASN A 98 -0.53 15.08 -11.60
N PHE A 99 0.19 13.96 -11.44
CA PHE A 99 0.59 13.46 -10.13
C PHE A 99 1.51 14.43 -9.36
N LYS A 100 2.48 15.06 -10.04
CA LYS A 100 3.42 16.00 -9.40
C LYS A 100 2.69 17.26 -8.95
N GLU A 101 1.77 17.77 -9.78
CA GLU A 101 0.92 18.92 -9.46
C GLU A 101 -0.01 18.61 -8.27
N ALA A 102 -0.64 17.43 -8.25
CA ALA A 102 -1.50 17.02 -7.14
C ALA A 102 -0.78 17.03 -5.78
N LYS A 103 0.54 16.80 -5.73
CA LYS A 103 1.33 16.88 -4.50
C LYS A 103 1.51 18.31 -4.02
N ILE A 104 1.80 19.23 -4.94
CA ILE A 104 1.92 20.66 -4.62
C ILE A 104 0.60 21.17 -4.06
N ASP A 105 -0.53 20.79 -4.68
CA ASP A 105 -1.85 21.18 -4.20
C ASP A 105 -2.17 20.62 -2.82
N PHE A 106 -1.72 19.40 -2.52
CA PHE A 106 -1.83 18.85 -1.16
C PHE A 106 -1.07 19.70 -0.14
N THR A 107 0.17 20.10 -0.43
CA THR A 107 0.96 20.96 0.46
C THR A 107 0.28 22.33 0.66
N ASN A 108 -0.23 22.94 -0.41
CA ASN A 108 -0.98 24.19 -0.33
C ASN A 108 -2.25 24.07 0.52
N GLU A 109 -3.04 23.01 0.30
CA GLU A 109 -4.26 22.73 1.09
C GLU A 109 -3.92 22.52 2.58
N MET A 110 -2.77 21.91 2.90
CA MET A 110 -2.29 21.75 4.27
C MET A 110 -1.85 23.08 4.92
N ILE A 111 -1.20 23.96 4.15
CA ILE A 111 -0.85 25.32 4.62
C ILE A 111 -2.12 26.10 4.92
N ASP A 112 -3.10 26.09 4.01
CA ASP A 112 -4.38 26.78 4.20
C ASP A 112 -5.15 26.20 5.40
N TRP A 113 -5.16 24.87 5.54
CA TRP A 113 -5.78 24.19 6.67
C TRP A 113 -5.18 24.57 8.02
N SER A 114 -3.86 24.78 8.07
CA SER A 114 -3.17 25.20 9.29
C SER A 114 -3.63 26.59 9.79
N ARG A 115 -4.23 27.40 8.90
CA ARG A 115 -4.62 28.81 9.14
C ARG A 115 -3.44 29.67 9.61
N ALA A 116 -2.20 29.25 9.36
CA ALA A 116 -1.02 30.00 9.69
C ALA A 116 -0.95 31.27 8.82
N THR A 117 -0.81 32.43 9.45
CA THR A 117 -0.67 33.71 8.77
C THR A 117 0.79 34.17 8.84
N ALA A 118 1.47 34.19 7.69
CA ALA A 118 2.87 34.59 7.55
C ALA A 118 3.82 33.92 8.58
N PRO A 119 3.87 32.57 8.65
CA PRO A 119 4.77 31.89 9.56
C PRO A 119 6.23 32.25 9.26
N LYS A 120 6.96 32.73 10.27
CA LYS A 120 8.37 33.14 10.13
C LYS A 120 9.36 31.98 10.26
N LYS A 121 8.92 30.88 10.90
CA LYS A 121 9.71 29.66 11.12
C LYS A 121 8.77 28.47 11.04
N ILE A 122 9.12 27.50 10.20
CA ILE A 122 8.36 26.26 9.99
C ILE A 122 9.30 25.10 10.34
N LEU A 123 8.80 24.11 11.06
CA LEU A 123 9.48 22.84 11.29
C LEU A 123 8.83 21.78 10.42
N ASP A 124 9.55 21.29 9.43
CA ASP A 124 9.12 20.17 8.58
C ASP A 124 9.72 18.87 9.11
N VAL A 125 8.89 18.05 9.75
CA VAL A 125 9.31 16.77 10.35
C VAL A 125 9.23 15.68 9.29
N GLY A 126 10.40 15.24 8.81
CA GLY A 126 10.48 14.25 7.75
C GLY A 126 10.40 14.86 6.35
N CYS A 127 11.07 16.00 6.15
CA CYS A 127 11.09 16.77 4.89
C CYS A 127 11.60 16.01 3.66
N GLY A 128 12.22 14.83 3.84
CA GLY A 128 12.74 14.01 2.75
C GLY A 128 13.75 14.78 1.90
N ILE A 129 13.51 14.87 0.60
CA ILE A 129 14.35 15.62 -0.37
C ILE A 129 14.16 17.15 -0.22
N GLY A 130 13.11 17.61 0.47
CA GLY A 130 12.93 19.01 0.86
C GLY A 130 12.14 19.88 -0.11
N GLY A 131 11.39 19.31 -1.07
CA GLY A 131 10.59 20.12 -2.01
C GLY A 131 9.44 20.91 -1.37
N SER A 132 8.97 20.51 -0.19
CA SER A 132 7.81 21.13 0.50
C SER A 132 8.20 22.20 1.50
N SER A 133 9.50 22.29 1.79
CA SER A 133 10.07 23.17 2.82
C SER A 133 10.39 24.56 2.27
#